data_AF-A0AAV7ZE48-F1
#
_entry.id   AF-A0AAV7ZE48-F1
#
_cell.length_a   1.000
_cell.length_b   1.000
_cell.length_c   1.000
_cell.angle_alpha   90.00
_cell.angle_beta   90.00
_cell.angle_gamma   90.00
#
_symmetry.space_group_name_H-M   'P 1'
#
loop_
_entity.id
_entity.type
_entity.pdbx_description
1 polymer ?
#
loop_
_entity_poly.entity_id
_entity_poly.type
_entity_poly.pdbx_seq_one_letter_code
_entity_poly.pdbx_strand_id
1 'polypeptide(L)'
;MSEERFPFMDKVEEIKEIIKECSNEILQKKKYQHAMVNRWTTVIIDKILAELNQKKYKFKYVVTSMIIQKGNTGMHSSTSCYWDNSLDGNCSYRWENENMYCITSVYGLAY
;
A
#
# COMPACT_ATOMS: atom_id res chain seq x y z
N MET A 1 -23.26 23.39 4.45
CA MET A 1 -22.97 22.15 5.19
C MET A 1 -21.53 21.79 4.84
N SER A 2 -20.57 22.13 5.70
CA SER A 2 -19.15 21.87 5.42
C SER A 2 -18.95 20.37 5.28
N GLU A 3 -18.48 19.90 4.12
CA GLU A 3 -18.10 18.50 3.95
C GLU A 3 -16.95 18.21 4.91
N GLU A 4 -17.24 17.39 5.92
CA GLU A 4 -16.33 17.08 7.00
C GLU A 4 -15.12 16.34 6.45
N ARG A 5 -13.92 16.91 6.64
CA ARG A 5 -12.66 16.26 6.28
C ARG A 5 -12.30 15.29 7.40
N PHE A 6 -12.16 14.03 7.06
CA PHE A 6 -11.75 12.99 8.00
C PHE A 6 -10.23 12.83 7.97
N PRO A 7 -9.57 12.66 9.12
CA PRO A 7 -8.16 12.27 9.17
C PRO A 7 -7.90 10.97 8.42
N PHE A 8 -6.79 10.90 7.67
CA PHE A 8 -6.37 9.65 7.01
C PHE A 8 -6.24 8.49 8.00
N MET A 9 -5.80 8.79 9.22
CA MET A 9 -5.55 7.81 10.27
C MET A 9 -6.80 6.98 10.63
N ASP A 10 -7.99 7.55 10.47
CA ASP A 10 -9.27 6.85 10.74
C ASP A 10 -9.58 5.75 9.71
N LYS A 11 -8.91 5.76 8.56
CA LYS A 11 -9.10 4.80 7.45
C LYS A 11 -7.99 3.76 7.35
N VAL A 12 -6.98 3.83 8.22
CA VAL A 12 -5.76 3.01 8.12
C VAL A 12 -6.05 1.51 8.10
N GLU A 13 -6.93 1.02 8.97
CA GLU A 13 -7.21 -0.42 9.04
C GLU A 13 -7.97 -0.93 7.80
N GLU A 14 -8.91 -0.15 7.27
CA GLU A 14 -9.59 -0.46 6.01
C GLU A 14 -8.60 -0.47 4.84
N ILE A 15 -7.70 0.52 4.78
CA ILE A 15 -6.68 0.60 3.72
C ILE A 15 -5.69 -0.57 3.83
N LYS A 16 -5.29 -0.98 5.04
CA LYS A 16 -4.44 -2.17 5.23
C LYS A 16 -5.10 -3.44 4.74
N GLU A 17 -6.40 -3.62 4.95
CA GLU A 17 -7.12 -4.78 4.43
C GLU A 17 -7.16 -4.76 2.90
N ILE A 18 -7.40 -3.61 2.26
CA ILE A 18 -7.33 -3.46 0.79
C ILE A 18 -5.93 -3.86 0.28
N ILE A 19 -4.86 -3.38 0.91
CA ILE A 19 -3.48 -3.73 0.53
C ILE A 19 -3.26 -5.25 0.64
N LYS A 20 -3.73 -5.86 1.73
CA LYS A 20 -3.59 -7.30 1.99
C LYS A 20 -4.36 -8.14 0.97
N GLU A 21 -5.61 -7.80 0.67
CA GLU A 21 -6.45 -8.49 -0.31
C GLU A 21 -5.84 -8.42 -1.71
N CYS A 22 -5.46 -7.22 -2.16
CA CYS A 22 -4.81 -7.01 -3.46
C CYS A 22 -3.49 -7.79 -3.56
N SER A 23 -2.68 -7.78 -2.50
CA SER A 23 -1.41 -8.51 -2.46
C SER A 23 -1.64 -10.02 -2.49
N ASN A 24 -2.61 -10.52 -1.72
CA ASN A 24 -2.99 -11.94 -1.69
C ASN A 24 -3.43 -12.43 -3.07
N GLU A 25 -4.36 -11.72 -3.72
CA GLU A 25 -4.89 -12.11 -5.03
C GLU A 25 -3.78 -12.27 -6.06
N ILE A 26 -2.79 -11.38 -6.04
CA ILE A 26 -1.70 -11.39 -7.00
C ILE A 26 -0.59 -12.38 -6.62
N LEU A 27 -0.22 -12.51 -5.35
CA LEU A 27 1.05 -13.16 -4.97
C LEU A 27 0.88 -14.50 -4.25
N GLN A 28 -0.28 -14.82 -3.68
CA GLN A 28 -0.46 -15.99 -2.79
C GLN A 28 -0.02 -17.31 -3.41
N LYS A 29 -0.31 -17.54 -4.69
CA LYS A 29 0.03 -18.78 -5.40
C LYS A 29 1.29 -18.67 -6.25
N LYS A 30 2.08 -17.60 -6.10
CA LYS A 30 3.25 -17.33 -6.92
C LYS A 30 4.55 -17.60 -6.17
N LYS A 31 5.53 -18.14 -6.88
CA LYS A 31 6.92 -18.19 -6.44
C LYS A 31 7.67 -16.99 -7.01
N TYR A 32 8.62 -16.45 -6.24
CA TYR A 32 9.45 -15.33 -6.67
C TYR A 32 10.08 -15.61 -8.04
N GLN A 33 9.89 -14.68 -8.97
CA GLN A 33 10.49 -14.68 -10.30
C GLN A 33 10.88 -13.24 -10.64
N HIS A 34 12.18 -12.96 -10.68
CA HIS A 34 12.71 -11.61 -10.85
C HIS A 34 12.10 -10.87 -12.06
N ALA A 35 11.99 -11.56 -13.21
CA ALA A 35 11.42 -11.01 -14.45
C ALA A 35 9.95 -10.58 -14.32
N MET A 36 9.22 -11.14 -13.35
CA MET A 36 7.80 -10.86 -13.16
C MET A 36 7.51 -9.84 -12.06
N VAL A 37 8.51 -9.52 -11.21
CA VAL A 37 8.34 -8.61 -10.06
C VAL A 37 7.77 -7.27 -10.48
N ASN A 38 8.37 -6.61 -11.49
CA ASN A 38 7.90 -5.31 -11.95
C ASN A 38 6.43 -5.33 -12.36
N ARG A 39 6.00 -6.38 -13.08
CA ARG A 39 4.61 -6.54 -13.49
C ARG A 39 3.69 -6.72 -12.30
N TRP A 40 4.05 -7.56 -11.33
CA TRP A 40 3.21 -7.78 -10.15
C TRP A 40 3.09 -6.52 -9.30
N THR A 41 4.19 -5.80 -9.11
CA THR A 41 4.20 -4.52 -8.40
C THR A 41 3.27 -3.50 -9.04
N THR A 42 3.32 -3.32 -10.36
CA THR A 42 2.40 -2.43 -11.09
C THR A 42 0.94 -2.84 -10.89
N VAL A 43 0.62 -4.13 -11.06
CA VAL A 43 -0.76 -4.63 -10.91
C VAL A 43 -1.29 -4.44 -9.48
N ILE A 44 -0.45 -4.62 -8.46
CA ILE A 44 -0.82 -4.39 -7.06
C ILE A 44 -1.13 -2.91 -6.83
N ILE A 45 -0.25 -2.02 -7.29
CA ILE A 45 -0.42 -0.57 -7.15
C ILE A 45 -1.72 -0.11 -7.83
N ASP A 46 -1.94 -0.54 -9.08
CA ASP A 46 -3.11 -0.15 -9.86
C ASP A 46 -4.41 -0.62 -9.21
N LYS A 47 -4.45 -1.87 -8.70
CA LYS A 47 -5.62 -2.39 -7.97
C LYS A 47 -5.91 -1.62 -6.69
N ILE A 48 -4.89 -1.33 -5.88
CA ILE A 48 -5.05 -0.56 -4.65
C ILE A 48 -5.59 0.83 -4.98
N LEU A 49 -5.03 1.51 -5.98
CA LEU A 49 -5.51 2.83 -6.41
C LEU A 49 -6.96 2.76 -6.91
N ALA A 50 -7.33 1.73 -7.68
CA ALA A 50 -8.69 1.54 -8.17
C ALA A 50 -9.70 1.35 -7.01
N GLU A 51 -9.37 0.53 -6.01
CA GLU A 51 -10.21 0.33 -4.82
C GLU A 51 -10.33 1.60 -3.98
N LEU A 52 -9.22 2.31 -3.74
CA LEU A 52 -9.23 3.57 -2.98
C LEU A 52 -10.08 4.66 -3.68
N ASN A 53 -10.01 4.74 -5.01
CA ASN A 53 -10.83 5.67 -5.78
C ASN A 53 -12.35 5.36 -5.69
N GLN A 54 -12.73 4.09 -5.52
CA GLN A 54 -14.13 3.70 -5.32
C GLN A 54 -14.69 4.14 -3.97
N LYS A 55 -13.83 4.29 -2.94
CA LYS A 55 -14.24 4.73 -1.60
C LYS A 55 -14.66 6.20 -1.53
N LYS A 56 -14.29 7.00 -2.54
CA LYS A 56 -14.62 8.43 -2.63
C LYS A 56 -14.21 9.25 -1.40
N TYR A 57 -13.17 8.84 -0.69
CA TYR A 57 -12.57 9.69 0.33
C TYR A 57 -11.86 10.86 -0.34
N LYS A 58 -11.84 12.01 0.33
CA LYS A 58 -11.20 13.23 -0.17
C LYS A 58 -9.70 13.25 0.08
N PHE A 59 -9.00 12.23 -0.43
CA PHE A 59 -7.54 12.15 -0.40
C PHE A 59 -6.96 12.02 -1.80
N LYS A 60 -5.83 12.67 -2.04
CA LYS A 60 -4.90 12.30 -3.11
C LYS A 60 -4.04 11.15 -2.59
N TYR A 61 -3.91 10.09 -3.37
CA TYR A 61 -3.18 8.89 -2.96
C TYR A 61 -1.83 8.78 -3.64
N VAL A 62 -0.83 8.35 -2.87
CA VAL A 62 0.44 7.84 -3.37
C VAL A 62 0.59 6.41 -2.86
N VAL A 63 0.93 5.48 -3.74
CA VAL A 63 1.14 4.06 -3.38
C VAL A 63 2.52 3.64 -3.84
N THR A 64 3.31 3.10 -2.92
CA THR A 64 4.62 2.50 -3.20
C THR A 64 4.59 1.04 -2.80
N SER A 65 5.06 0.15 -3.66
CA SER A 65 5.12 -1.29 -3.36
C SER A 65 6.47 -1.87 -3.76
N MET A 66 7.01 -2.74 -2.92
CA MET A 66 8.31 -3.39 -3.11
C MET A 66 8.18 -4.89 -2.87
N ILE A 67 8.58 -5.71 -3.85
CA ILE A 67 8.64 -7.18 -3.71
C ILE A 67 10.11 -7.61 -3.60
N ILE A 68 10.40 -8.41 -2.57
CA ILE A 68 11.76 -8.78 -2.18
C ILE A 68 11.83 -10.29 -2.05
N GLN A 69 12.83 -10.91 -2.65
CA GLN A 69 13.07 -12.34 -2.46
C GLN A 69 13.49 -12.62 -1.01
N LYS A 70 12.91 -13.64 -0.38
CA LYS A 70 13.39 -14.13 0.91
C LYS A 70 14.76 -14.77 0.73
N GLY A 71 15.71 -14.34 1.56
CA GLY A 71 17.08 -14.85 1.58
C GLY A 71 17.75 -14.48 2.91
N ASN A 72 19.06 -14.57 2.96
CA ASN A 72 19.84 -14.31 4.18
C ASN A 72 20.16 -12.82 4.41
N THR A 73 19.36 -11.92 3.82
CA THR A 73 19.59 -10.48 3.86
C THR A 73 18.38 -9.77 4.45
N GLY A 74 18.63 -8.86 5.38
CA GLY A 74 17.59 -7.99 5.95
C GLY A 74 17.29 -6.80 5.05
N MET A 75 16.13 -6.18 5.24
CA MET A 75 15.76 -4.94 4.57
C MET A 75 15.22 -3.95 5.60
N HIS A 76 15.63 -2.69 5.47
CA HIS A 76 15.10 -1.56 6.23
C HIS A 76 14.43 -0.57 5.26
N SER A 77 13.21 -0.15 5.59
CA SER A 77 12.47 0.87 4.85
C SER A 77 11.98 1.92 5.84
N SER A 78 12.26 3.18 5.56
CA SER A 78 11.85 4.33 6.37
C SER A 78 11.16 5.37 5.48
N THR A 79 10.25 6.13 6.06
CA THR A 79 9.45 7.13 5.36
C THR A 79 9.45 8.41 6.18
N SER A 80 9.69 9.56 5.55
CA SER A 80 9.59 10.88 6.17
C SER A 80 8.73 11.76 5.26
N CYS A 81 7.82 12.52 5.86
CA CYS A 81 6.83 13.32 5.14
C CYS A 81 6.75 14.73 5.72
N TYR A 82 6.40 15.70 4.87
CA TYR A 82 6.07 17.06 5.28
C TYR A 82 4.66 17.39 4.76
N TRP A 83 3.69 17.44 5.67
CA TRP A 83 2.25 17.45 5.36
C TRP A 83 1.42 17.99 6.54
N ASP A 84 0.09 18.01 6.43
CA ASP A 84 -0.81 18.34 7.54
C ASP A 84 -0.97 17.13 8.49
N ASN A 85 -0.35 17.19 9.68
CA ASN A 85 -0.40 16.10 10.66
C ASN A 85 -1.81 15.81 11.22
N SER A 86 -2.81 16.67 10.98
CA SER A 86 -4.18 16.46 11.44
C SER A 86 -5.05 15.72 10.41
N LEU A 87 -4.73 15.84 9.12
CA LEU A 87 -5.56 15.32 8.02
C LEU A 87 -4.85 14.28 7.16
N ASP A 88 -3.54 14.43 6.98
CA ASP A 88 -2.73 13.59 6.12
C ASP A 88 -2.14 12.42 6.92
N GLY A 89 -1.73 11.38 6.21
CA GLY A 89 -1.14 10.22 6.86
C GLY A 89 -0.67 9.15 5.89
N ASN A 90 -0.02 8.14 6.46
CA ASN A 90 0.35 6.94 5.72
C ASN A 90 0.12 5.69 6.55
N CYS A 91 -0.01 4.57 5.84
CA CYS A 91 0.09 3.25 6.44
C CYS A 91 0.97 2.36 5.58
N SER A 92 1.55 1.34 6.21
CA SER A 92 2.32 0.31 5.52
C SER A 92 1.84 -1.06 5.93
N TYR A 93 1.81 -1.99 4.98
CA TYR A 93 1.50 -3.38 5.21
C TYR A 93 2.59 -4.27 4.62
N ARG A 94 3.04 -5.25 5.41
CA ARG A 94 3.98 -6.28 4.99
C ARG A 94 3.22 -7.57 4.75
N TRP A 95 3.09 -7.93 3.48
CA TRP A 95 2.62 -9.22 3.03
C TRP A 95 3.81 -10.19 2.85
N GLU A 96 3.58 -11.48 3.05
CA GLU A 96 4.60 -12.50 2.79
C GLU A 96 4.02 -13.84 2.34
N ASN A 97 4.81 -14.60 1.61
CA ASN A 97 4.63 -16.05 1.42
C ASN A 97 5.95 -16.78 1.70
N GLU A 98 6.07 -18.04 1.31
CA GLU A 98 7.27 -18.85 1.56
C GLU A 98 8.57 -18.25 1.00
N ASN A 99 8.53 -17.53 -0.12
CA ASN A 99 9.72 -17.16 -0.90
C ASN A 99 9.92 -15.66 -1.14
N MET A 100 8.98 -14.81 -0.74
CA MET A 100 9.11 -13.35 -0.90
C MET A 100 8.32 -12.55 0.15
N TYR A 101 8.75 -11.31 0.33
CA TYR A 101 8.01 -10.24 1.01
C TYR A 101 7.42 -9.29 -0.03
N CYS A 102 6.27 -8.69 0.28
CA CYS A 102 5.74 -7.53 -0.42
C CYS A 102 5.43 -6.46 0.62
N ILE A 103 6.10 -5.32 0.54
CA ILE A 103 5.91 -4.19 1.45
C ILE A 103 5.28 -3.07 0.64
N THR A 104 4.08 -2.69 1.05
CA THR A 104 3.30 -1.68 0.35
C THR A 104 2.91 -0.58 1.34
N SER A 105 3.17 0.67 0.95
CA SER A 105 2.84 1.86 1.71
C SER A 105 1.88 2.72 0.91
N VAL A 106 0.83 3.21 1.57
CA VAL A 106 -0.14 4.14 1.02
C VAL A 106 -0.06 5.43 1.81
N TYR A 107 0.01 6.55 1.12
CA TYR A 107 -0.02 7.90 1.67
C TYR A 107 -1.31 8.56 1.17
N GLY A 108 -2.05 9.20 2.06
CA GLY A 108 -3.21 10.01 1.72
C GLY A 108 -2.98 11.46 2.13
N LEU A 109 -3.22 12.36 1.18
CA LEU A 109 -3.14 13.81 1.38
C LEU A 109 -4.52 14.42 1.17
N ALA A 110 -5.10 15.02 2.19
CA ALA A 110 -6.44 15.58 2.17
C ALA A 110 -6.55 16.77 1.20
N TYR A 111 -7.71 16.93 0.58
CA TYR A 111 -8.00 18.09 -0.29
C TYR A 111 -9.41 18.66 -0.10
#